data_AF-A0A369PS60-F1
#
_entry.id   AF-A0A369PS60-F1
#
_cell.length_a   1.000
_cell.length_b   1.000
_cell.length_c   1.000
_cell.angle_alpha   90.00
_cell.angle_beta   90.00
_cell.angle_gamma   90.00
#
_symmetry.space_group_name_H-M   'P 1'
#
loop_
_entity.id
_entity.type
_entity.pdbx_description
1 polymer ?
#
loop_
_entity_poly.entity_id
_entity_poly.type
_entity_poly.pdbx_seq_one_letter_code
_entity_poly.pdbx_strand_id
1 'polypeptide(L)'
;MQNTLLSVKTSFLWSRDKFLAFQKEDGLFFPFFRIAIGLFCCTHLLAISRDFELLYTDSGLIPLKILSIQKVQYMPSYSYVQSILTYLGITSSSFALGYMILYGILCITLVFGFLTRFSSLTLLFLHILIFQSSTPYMYGVEFFKSIALFYCFIFPVGNKISVDSLIFKRSEINPTPYRNLLKIHMSIVYFTSGIDKSFGINWWNGESVWKAIHLPGFKSNIIDNYNLFAQYPSLPLLFGIGTIIIEVFYPLAMAFRKTRMLWLLLTISLHVGIILSLNLYFFGLLMILLNLAAFLTLKDDKHDV
;
A
#
# COMPACT_ATOMS: atom_id res chain seq x y z
N MET A 1 -7.46 39.82 -35.26
CA MET A 1 -8.14 39.17 -34.11
C MET A 1 -7.84 37.66 -34.12
N GLN A 2 -6.56 37.26 -34.05
CA GLN A 2 -6.16 35.85 -34.25
C GLN A 2 -4.88 35.42 -33.49
N ASN A 3 -4.35 36.25 -32.57
CA ASN A 3 -3.09 35.96 -31.88
C ASN A 3 -3.22 35.72 -30.35
N THR A 4 -4.43 35.71 -29.79
CA THR A 4 -4.64 35.57 -28.33
C THR A 4 -5.02 34.17 -27.87
N LEU A 5 -5.27 33.22 -28.79
CA LEU A 5 -5.69 31.85 -28.44
C LEU A 5 -4.54 30.83 -28.36
N LEU A 6 -3.31 31.21 -28.74
CA LEU A 6 -2.15 30.30 -28.75
C LEU A 6 -1.28 30.37 -27.48
N SER A 7 -1.41 31.40 -26.62
CA SER A 7 -0.57 31.52 -25.41
C SER A 7 -1.11 30.76 -24.19
N VAL A 8 -2.38 30.36 -24.19
CA VAL A 8 -2.98 29.62 -23.07
C VAL A 8 -2.70 28.10 -23.16
N LYS A 9 -2.45 27.57 -24.36
CA LYS A 9 -2.11 26.14 -24.54
C LYS A 9 -0.67 25.79 -24.14
N THR A 10 0.24 26.76 -24.07
CA THR A 10 1.67 26.50 -23.82
C THR A 10 2.05 26.50 -22.34
N SER A 11 1.31 27.19 -21.46
CA SER A 11 1.63 27.23 -20.02
C SER A 11 1.30 25.91 -19.30
N PHE A 12 0.25 25.20 -19.72
CA PHE A 12 -0.13 23.90 -19.15
C PHE A 12 0.82 22.77 -19.58
N LEU A 13 1.35 22.85 -20.81
CA LEU A 13 2.32 21.87 -21.32
C LEU A 13 3.72 22.04 -20.71
N TRP A 14 4.09 23.25 -20.29
CA TRP A 14 5.43 23.55 -19.77
C TRP A 14 5.70 22.98 -18.35
N SER A 15 4.66 22.67 -17.55
CA SER A 15 4.83 22.00 -16.26
C SER A 15 5.01 20.48 -16.39
N ARG A 16 4.54 19.91 -17.51
CA ARG A 16 4.51 18.47 -17.80
C ARG A 16 5.92 17.89 -17.95
N ASP A 17 6.83 18.69 -18.49
CA ASP A 17 8.22 18.30 -18.81
C ASP A 17 9.08 18.01 -17.59
N LYS A 18 8.64 18.31 -16.35
CA LYS A 18 9.39 18.00 -15.13
C LYS A 18 8.80 16.87 -14.28
N PHE A 19 7.54 16.46 -14.52
CA PHE A 19 6.90 15.44 -13.69
C PHE A 19 7.36 14.03 -14.04
N LEU A 20 7.42 13.75 -15.36
CA LEU A 20 7.78 12.46 -15.92
C LEU A 20 9.25 12.38 -16.36
N ALA A 21 9.96 13.51 -16.39
CA ALA A 21 11.35 13.53 -16.79
C ALA A 21 12.24 12.76 -15.82
N PHE A 22 13.28 12.14 -16.38
CA PHE A 22 14.32 11.50 -15.61
C PHE A 22 14.98 12.47 -14.65
N GLN A 23 15.06 12.09 -13.38
CA GLN A 23 15.83 12.81 -12.38
C GLN A 23 16.99 11.92 -11.96
N LYS A 24 18.23 12.44 -12.07
CA LYS A 24 19.46 11.75 -11.65
C LYS A 24 19.39 11.31 -10.17
N GLU A 25 18.58 11.99 -9.38
CA GLU A 25 18.33 11.76 -7.96
C GLU A 25 17.44 10.54 -7.65
N ASP A 26 16.91 9.81 -8.65
CA ASP A 26 15.98 8.69 -8.41
C ASP A 26 16.66 7.31 -8.27
N GLY A 27 17.99 7.26 -8.27
CA GLY A 27 18.76 6.01 -8.27
C GLY A 27 18.44 5.06 -7.11
N LEU A 28 18.03 5.57 -5.95
CA LEU A 28 17.70 4.76 -4.78
C LEU A 28 16.24 4.27 -4.73
N PHE A 29 15.41 4.64 -5.71
CA PHE A 29 14.00 4.22 -5.77
C PHE A 29 13.83 2.70 -5.66
N PHE A 30 14.59 1.94 -6.47
CA PHE A 30 14.50 0.48 -6.49
C PHE A 30 14.86 -0.16 -5.14
N PRO A 31 16.05 0.12 -4.54
CA PRO A 31 16.36 -0.35 -3.19
C PRO A 31 15.32 0.06 -2.15
N PHE A 32 14.91 1.33 -2.12
CA PHE A 32 13.95 1.83 -1.14
C PHE A 32 12.62 1.09 -1.24
N PHE A 33 12.06 0.99 -2.44
CA PHE A 33 10.78 0.33 -2.67
C PHE A 33 10.86 -1.16 -2.29
N ARG A 34 11.91 -1.87 -2.70
CA ARG A 34 12.11 -3.29 -2.36
C ARG A 34 12.19 -3.52 -0.85
N ILE A 35 13.06 -2.77 -0.17
CA ILE A 35 13.32 -2.93 1.27
C ILE A 35 12.08 -2.54 2.07
N ALA A 36 11.43 -1.43 1.72
CA ALA A 36 10.21 -0.97 2.40
C ALA A 36 9.09 -2.01 2.31
N ILE A 37 8.81 -2.54 1.11
CA ILE A 37 7.73 -3.54 0.92
C ILE A 37 8.11 -4.88 1.58
N GLY A 38 9.37 -5.33 1.48
CA GLY A 38 9.82 -6.55 2.14
C GLY A 38 9.71 -6.48 3.67
N LEU A 39 10.15 -5.36 4.27
CA LEU A 39 10.02 -5.11 5.71
C LEU A 39 8.56 -4.97 6.13
N PHE A 40 7.74 -4.30 5.33
CA PHE A 40 6.30 -4.21 5.57
C PHE A 40 5.65 -5.59 5.63
N CYS A 41 5.91 -6.46 4.64
CA CYS A 41 5.38 -7.82 4.63
C CYS A 41 5.88 -8.65 5.82
N CYS A 42 7.16 -8.50 6.19
CA CYS A 42 7.75 -9.18 7.33
C CYS A 42 7.09 -8.75 8.66
N THR A 43 6.99 -7.44 8.90
CA THR A 43 6.36 -6.89 10.11
C THR A 43 4.88 -7.24 10.20
N HIS A 44 4.16 -7.22 9.07
CA HIS A 44 2.77 -7.66 9.00
C HIS A 44 2.61 -9.15 9.34
N LEU A 45 3.49 -10.02 8.82
CA LEU A 45 3.49 -11.44 9.18
C LEU A 45 3.76 -11.62 10.67
N LEU A 46 4.77 -10.94 11.22
CA LEU A 46 5.13 -11.05 12.64
C LEU A 46 3.97 -10.63 13.54
N ALA A 47 3.25 -9.55 13.19
CA ALA A 47 2.10 -9.10 13.96
C ALA A 47 0.95 -10.12 13.97
N ILE A 48 0.74 -10.83 12.86
CA ILE A 48 -0.34 -11.82 12.73
C ILE A 48 0.10 -13.21 13.22
N SER A 49 1.41 -13.47 13.34
CA SER A 49 1.96 -14.81 13.58
C SER A 49 1.39 -15.54 14.80
N ARG A 50 1.11 -14.80 15.89
CA ARG A 50 0.56 -15.36 17.13
C ARG A 50 -0.89 -15.82 16.98
N ASP A 51 -1.66 -15.10 16.17
CA ASP A 51 -3.07 -15.35 15.93
C ASP A 51 -3.31 -16.06 14.60
N PHE A 52 -2.25 -16.50 13.91
CA PHE A 52 -2.35 -17.05 12.56
C PHE A 52 -3.24 -18.30 12.53
N GLU A 53 -3.04 -19.23 13.48
CA GLU A 53 -3.89 -20.42 13.57
C GLU A 53 -5.34 -20.04 13.88
N LEU A 54 -5.55 -19.06 14.77
CA LEU A 54 -6.87 -18.58 15.15
C LEU A 54 -7.62 -17.93 13.98
N LEU A 55 -6.91 -17.28 13.06
CA LEU A 55 -7.50 -16.56 11.93
C LEU A 55 -7.64 -17.41 10.66
N TYR A 56 -6.70 -18.34 10.42
CA TYR A 56 -6.55 -19.04 9.15
C TYR A 56 -6.55 -20.56 9.29
N THR A 57 -7.27 -21.13 10.24
CA THR A 57 -7.48 -22.60 10.30
C THR A 57 -8.94 -22.94 10.53
N ASP A 58 -9.30 -24.20 10.29
CA ASP A 58 -10.65 -24.73 10.57
C ASP A 58 -11.01 -24.71 12.06
N SER A 59 -10.01 -24.69 12.95
CA SER A 59 -10.16 -24.52 14.41
C SER A 59 -10.20 -23.04 14.85
N GLY A 60 -10.16 -22.11 13.90
CA GLY A 60 -10.13 -20.67 14.17
C GLY A 60 -11.49 -20.06 14.55
N LEU A 61 -11.50 -18.74 14.74
CA LEU A 61 -12.70 -17.95 15.09
C LEU A 61 -13.84 -18.16 14.09
N ILE A 62 -13.48 -18.17 12.81
CA ILE A 62 -14.39 -18.49 11.72
C ILE A 62 -13.76 -19.64 10.93
N PRO A 63 -14.28 -20.87 11.05
CA PRO A 63 -13.77 -22.01 10.33
C PRO A 63 -13.68 -21.76 8.82
N LEU A 64 -12.53 -22.06 8.23
CA LEU A 64 -12.29 -21.83 6.80
C LEU A 64 -13.27 -22.60 5.91
N LYS A 65 -13.70 -23.80 6.34
CA LYS A 65 -14.80 -24.54 5.70
C LYS A 65 -16.07 -23.72 5.53
N ILE A 66 -16.47 -22.94 6.53
CA ILE A 66 -17.67 -22.09 6.44
C ILE A 66 -17.44 -20.95 5.45
N LEU A 67 -16.27 -20.31 5.51
CA LEU A 67 -15.88 -19.24 4.59
C LEU A 67 -15.73 -19.71 3.13
N SER A 68 -15.50 -21.00 2.92
CA SER A 68 -15.38 -21.60 1.58
C SER A 68 -16.73 -21.78 0.88
N ILE A 69 -17.85 -21.87 1.62
CA ILE A 69 -19.19 -22.04 1.04
C ILE A 69 -19.61 -20.83 0.21
N GLN A 70 -19.14 -19.65 0.59
CA GLN A 70 -19.46 -18.38 -0.07
C GLN A 70 -18.58 -18.10 -1.30
N LYS A 71 -17.66 -19.02 -1.66
CA LYS A 71 -16.64 -18.77 -2.70
C LYS A 71 -16.86 -19.63 -3.94
N VAL A 72 -16.39 -19.10 -5.07
CA VAL A 72 -16.38 -19.83 -6.35
C VAL A 72 -15.45 -21.04 -6.21
N GLN A 73 -15.99 -22.23 -6.52
CA GLN A 73 -15.41 -23.55 -6.26
C GLN A 73 -13.98 -23.76 -6.79
N TYR A 74 -13.54 -22.99 -7.78
CA TYR A 74 -12.25 -23.18 -8.47
C TYR A 74 -11.22 -22.08 -8.18
N MET A 75 -11.50 -21.15 -7.28
CA MET A 75 -10.53 -20.10 -6.97
C MET A 75 -9.45 -20.64 -6.01
N PRO A 76 -8.15 -20.60 -6.40
CA PRO A 76 -7.09 -21.07 -5.53
C PRO A 76 -7.05 -20.22 -4.26
N SER A 77 -7.16 -20.89 -3.11
CA SER A 77 -7.26 -20.26 -1.80
C SER A 77 -6.45 -21.08 -0.80
N TYR A 78 -6.03 -20.44 0.29
CA TYR A 78 -5.32 -21.11 1.38
C TYR A 78 -6.12 -22.30 1.92
N SER A 79 -7.44 -22.13 2.09
CA SER A 79 -8.39 -23.18 2.50
C SER A 79 -8.44 -24.35 1.51
N TYR A 80 -8.39 -24.08 0.21
CA TYR A 80 -8.36 -25.14 -0.80
C TYR A 80 -7.06 -25.95 -0.72
N VAL A 81 -5.91 -25.27 -0.62
CA VAL A 81 -4.61 -25.95 -0.47
C VAL A 81 -4.57 -26.76 0.83
N GLN A 82 -5.05 -26.19 1.93
CA GLN A 82 -5.13 -26.89 3.22
C GLN A 82 -6.01 -28.14 3.13
N SER A 83 -7.14 -28.09 2.41
CA SER A 83 -8.03 -29.25 2.24
C SER A 83 -7.33 -30.42 1.52
N ILE A 84 -6.53 -30.12 0.48
CA ILE A 84 -5.73 -31.11 -0.25
C ILE A 84 -4.66 -31.71 0.65
N LEU A 85 -3.94 -30.88 1.41
CA LEU A 85 -2.87 -31.36 2.27
C LEU A 85 -3.40 -32.17 3.46
N THR A 86 -4.60 -31.83 3.94
CA THR A 86 -5.29 -32.62 4.97
C THR A 86 -5.65 -34.01 4.44
N TYR A 87 -6.05 -34.12 3.17
CA TYR A 87 -6.28 -35.41 2.51
C TYR A 87 -4.99 -36.25 2.42
N LEU A 88 -3.83 -35.60 2.29
CA LEU A 88 -2.51 -36.24 2.32
C LEU A 88 -1.97 -36.53 3.74
N GLY A 89 -2.77 -36.30 4.79
CA GLY A 89 -2.41 -36.57 6.18
C GLY A 89 -1.61 -35.47 6.88
N ILE A 90 -1.45 -34.29 6.27
CA ILE A 90 -0.77 -33.15 6.89
C ILE A 90 -1.76 -32.40 7.79
N THR A 91 -1.37 -32.15 9.04
CA THR A 91 -2.21 -31.42 9.99
C THR A 91 -2.29 -29.91 9.66
N SER A 92 -3.43 -29.30 9.95
CA SER A 92 -3.68 -27.85 9.75
C SER A 92 -2.59 -26.96 10.36
N SER A 93 -2.17 -27.26 11.59
CA SER A 93 -1.11 -26.51 12.29
C SER A 93 0.26 -26.65 11.62
N SER A 94 0.60 -27.84 11.13
CA SER A 94 1.87 -28.05 10.41
C SER A 94 1.89 -27.28 9.09
N PHE A 95 0.78 -27.26 8.37
CA PHE A 95 0.65 -26.47 7.15
C PHE A 95 0.75 -24.96 7.44
N ALA A 96 0.03 -24.48 8.46
CA ALA A 96 0.08 -23.08 8.88
C ALA A 96 1.51 -22.64 9.24
N LEU A 97 2.22 -23.43 10.04
CA LEU A 97 3.61 -23.18 10.40
C LEU A 97 4.53 -23.16 9.17
N GLY A 98 4.44 -24.18 8.32
CA GLY A 98 5.23 -24.26 7.09
C GLY A 98 4.98 -23.08 6.15
N TYR A 99 3.72 -22.66 6.03
CA TYR A 99 3.32 -21.48 5.27
C TYR A 99 3.96 -20.20 5.84
N MET A 100 3.87 -19.99 7.16
CA MET A 100 4.46 -18.82 7.82
C MET A 100 5.98 -18.76 7.65
N ILE A 101 6.67 -19.90 7.82
CA ILE A 101 8.12 -19.98 7.63
C ILE A 101 8.48 -19.64 6.19
N LEU A 102 7.80 -20.23 5.20
CA LEU A 102 8.04 -19.93 3.79
C LEU A 102 7.80 -18.46 3.48
N TYR A 103 6.69 -17.88 3.95
CA TYR A 103 6.36 -16.47 3.77
C TYR A 103 7.45 -15.57 4.39
N GLY A 104 7.89 -15.88 5.61
CA GLY A 104 8.93 -15.14 6.32
C GLY A 104 10.28 -15.19 5.60
N ILE A 105 10.69 -16.36 5.13
CA ILE A 105 11.91 -16.53 4.32
C ILE A 105 11.81 -15.66 3.05
N LEU A 106 10.68 -15.70 2.33
CA LEU A 106 10.48 -14.91 1.12
C LEU A 106 10.47 -13.39 1.37
N CYS A 107 9.98 -12.94 2.53
CA CYS A 107 10.13 -11.54 2.94
C CYS A 107 11.60 -11.17 3.13
N ILE A 108 12.37 -12.00 3.83
CA ILE A 108 13.80 -11.78 4.09
C ILE A 108 14.60 -11.76 2.78
N THR A 109 14.38 -12.73 1.88
CA THR A 109 15.05 -12.76 0.57
C THR A 109 14.67 -11.56 -0.28
N LEU A 110 13.42 -11.08 -0.21
CA LEU A 110 13.00 -9.85 -0.89
C LEU A 110 13.73 -8.62 -0.34
N VAL A 111 13.87 -8.47 0.98
CA VAL A 111 14.59 -7.34 1.61
C VAL A 111 16.05 -7.28 1.12
N PHE A 112 16.77 -8.40 1.24
CA PHE A 112 18.15 -8.50 0.79
C PHE A 112 18.30 -8.49 -0.75
N GLY A 113 17.20 -8.71 -1.47
CA GLY A 113 17.18 -8.75 -2.93
C GLY A 113 17.88 -9.99 -3.50
N PHE A 114 17.60 -11.15 -2.93
CA PHE A 114 18.01 -12.46 -3.43
C PHE A 114 16.86 -13.11 -4.22
N LEU A 115 17.13 -13.50 -5.46
CA LEU A 115 16.16 -14.01 -6.42
C LEU A 115 14.90 -13.14 -6.44
N THR A 116 15.09 -11.82 -6.52
CA THR A 116 14.08 -10.79 -6.19
C THR A 116 12.75 -11.02 -6.89
N ARG A 117 12.77 -11.32 -8.20
CA ARG A 117 11.55 -11.57 -8.99
C ARG A 117 10.80 -12.83 -8.55
N PHE A 118 11.54 -13.91 -8.27
CA PHE A 118 10.95 -15.15 -7.78
C PHE A 118 10.38 -14.95 -6.37
N SER A 119 11.14 -14.31 -5.49
CA SER A 119 10.73 -13.97 -4.13
C SER A 119 9.44 -13.15 -4.13
N SER A 120 9.36 -12.07 -4.91
CA SER A 120 8.16 -11.23 -5.00
C SER A 120 6.95 -11.94 -5.62
N LEU A 121 7.15 -12.77 -6.66
CA LEU A 121 6.05 -13.47 -7.32
C LEU A 121 5.44 -14.54 -6.41
N THR A 122 6.30 -15.33 -5.77
CA THR A 122 5.87 -16.35 -4.83
C THR A 122 5.20 -15.71 -3.61
N LEU A 123 5.75 -14.62 -3.08
CA LEU A 123 5.16 -13.87 -1.98
C LEU A 123 3.79 -13.26 -2.34
N LEU A 124 3.64 -12.74 -3.57
CA LEU A 124 2.36 -12.28 -4.10
C LEU A 124 1.35 -13.42 -4.17
N PHE A 125 1.74 -14.55 -4.73
CA PHE A 125 0.85 -15.71 -4.86
C PHE A 125 0.40 -16.21 -3.49
N LEU A 126 1.34 -16.41 -2.55
CA LEU A 126 1.02 -16.78 -1.18
C LEU A 126 0.06 -15.76 -0.56
N HIS A 127 0.35 -14.46 -0.63
CA HIS A 127 -0.55 -13.43 -0.10
C HIS A 127 -1.97 -13.53 -0.69
N ILE A 128 -2.10 -13.71 -2.00
CA ILE A 128 -3.40 -13.89 -2.66
C ILE A 128 -4.13 -15.13 -2.12
N LEU A 129 -3.44 -16.24 -1.85
CA LEU A 129 -4.08 -17.44 -1.27
C LEU A 129 -4.69 -17.17 0.10
N ILE A 130 -3.99 -16.45 1.00
CA ILE A 130 -4.55 -16.09 2.32
C ILE A 130 -5.67 -15.07 2.16
N PHE A 131 -5.48 -14.08 1.30
CA PHE A 131 -6.45 -13.04 1.01
C PHE A 131 -7.78 -13.62 0.51
N GLN A 132 -7.68 -14.42 -0.56
CA GLN A 132 -8.36 -15.70 -0.78
C GLN A 132 -9.35 -16.16 0.28
N SER A 133 -8.81 -16.56 1.42
CA SER A 133 -9.50 -17.30 2.47
C SER A 133 -10.04 -16.43 3.60
N SER A 134 -9.70 -15.13 3.66
CA SER A 134 -9.89 -14.29 4.85
C SER A 134 -10.72 -13.03 4.65
N THR A 135 -11.67 -13.08 3.71
CA THR A 135 -12.56 -11.97 3.35
C THR A 135 -13.18 -11.20 4.53
N PRO A 136 -13.65 -11.83 5.63
CA PRO A 136 -14.23 -11.10 6.75
C PRO A 136 -13.26 -10.18 7.49
N TYR A 137 -11.96 -10.43 7.41
CA TYR A 137 -10.93 -9.68 8.14
C TYR A 137 -10.30 -8.57 7.30
N MET A 138 -10.78 -8.37 6.07
CA MET A 138 -10.22 -7.39 5.14
C MET A 138 -10.61 -5.96 5.51
N TYR A 139 -9.64 -5.05 5.42
CA TYR A 139 -9.87 -3.61 5.63
C TYR A 139 -9.07 -2.73 4.66
N GLY A 140 -8.50 -3.31 3.61
CA GLY A 140 -7.95 -2.57 2.45
C GLY A 140 -6.45 -2.74 2.25
N VAL A 141 -5.70 -3.06 3.31
CA VAL A 141 -4.24 -3.27 3.26
C VAL A 141 -3.86 -4.38 2.29
N GLU A 142 -4.72 -5.39 2.14
CA GLU A 142 -4.48 -6.56 1.30
C GLU A 142 -4.44 -6.23 -0.19
N PHE A 143 -5.28 -5.29 -0.64
CA PHE A 143 -5.28 -4.82 -2.02
C PHE A 143 -3.98 -4.08 -2.34
N PHE A 144 -3.60 -3.11 -1.50
CA PHE A 144 -2.38 -2.35 -1.69
C PHE A 144 -1.12 -3.20 -1.54
N LYS A 145 -1.12 -4.18 -0.64
CA LYS A 145 0.00 -5.13 -0.49
C LYS A 145 0.14 -6.00 -1.73
N SER A 146 -0.97 -6.43 -2.34
CA SER A 146 -0.97 -7.15 -3.62
C SER A 146 -0.39 -6.29 -4.75
N ILE A 147 -0.83 -5.03 -4.85
CA ILE A 147 -0.33 -4.07 -5.84
C ILE A 147 1.17 -3.82 -5.65
N ALA A 148 1.61 -3.62 -4.40
CA ALA A 148 3.02 -3.37 -4.09
C ALA A 148 3.91 -4.56 -4.45
N LEU A 149 3.50 -5.79 -4.08
CA LEU A 149 4.21 -7.02 -4.43
C LEU A 149 4.22 -7.27 -5.94
N PHE A 150 3.12 -6.96 -6.63
CA PHE A 150 3.07 -6.99 -8.09
C PHE A 150 4.08 -6.03 -8.72
N TYR A 151 4.20 -4.82 -8.19
CA TYR A 151 5.24 -3.89 -8.64
C TYR A 151 6.65 -4.36 -8.32
N CYS A 152 6.91 -5.00 -7.17
CA CYS A 152 8.20 -5.62 -6.88
C CYS A 152 8.56 -6.73 -7.89
N PHE A 153 7.56 -7.45 -8.40
CA PHE A 153 7.75 -8.49 -9.42
C PHE A 153 8.07 -7.90 -10.80
N ILE A 154 7.33 -6.88 -11.23
CA ILE A 154 7.49 -6.29 -12.57
C ILE A 154 8.70 -5.36 -12.65
N PHE A 155 8.96 -4.57 -11.61
CA PHE A 155 10.05 -3.61 -11.59
C PHE A 155 11.40 -4.32 -11.41
N PRO A 156 12.50 -3.82 -12.01
CA PRO A 156 13.83 -4.36 -11.78
C PRO A 156 14.41 -3.91 -10.43
N VAL A 157 13.67 -4.15 -9.34
CA VAL A 157 14.02 -3.67 -7.98
C VAL A 157 15.25 -4.38 -7.38
N GLY A 158 15.68 -5.47 -8.01
CA GLY A 158 16.89 -6.22 -7.71
C GLY A 158 18.14 -5.73 -8.45
N ASN A 159 18.09 -4.63 -9.23
CA ASN A 159 19.25 -4.19 -10.01
C ASN A 159 20.27 -3.35 -9.24
N LYS A 160 19.89 -2.75 -8.11
CA LYS A 160 20.77 -1.90 -7.30
C LYS A 160 20.65 -2.25 -5.81
N ILE A 161 21.77 -2.18 -5.08
CA ILE A 161 21.91 -2.50 -3.65
C ILE A 161 21.13 -3.78 -3.32
N SER A 162 21.52 -4.91 -3.93
CA SER A 162 20.87 -6.21 -3.76
C SER A 162 21.89 -7.33 -3.90
N VAL A 163 21.59 -8.49 -3.32
CA VAL A 163 22.38 -9.71 -3.55
C VAL A 163 22.37 -10.10 -5.04
N ASP A 164 21.24 -9.93 -5.74
CA ASP A 164 21.13 -10.18 -7.18
C ASP A 164 22.08 -9.31 -8.01
N SER A 165 22.24 -8.04 -7.65
CA SER A 165 23.16 -7.12 -8.35
C SER A 165 24.62 -7.53 -8.17
N LEU A 166 24.96 -8.05 -6.97
CA LEU A 166 26.29 -8.53 -6.64
C LEU A 166 26.63 -9.85 -7.36
N ILE A 167 25.70 -10.82 -7.35
CA ILE A 167 25.91 -12.15 -7.94
C ILE A 167 25.86 -12.09 -9.47
N PHE A 168 24.83 -11.44 -10.04
CA PHE A 168 24.57 -11.45 -11.48
C PHE A 168 25.16 -10.25 -12.23
N LYS A 169 25.91 -9.37 -11.55
CA LYS A 169 26.54 -8.16 -12.12
C LYS A 169 25.56 -7.37 -13.00
N ARG A 170 24.37 -7.08 -12.45
CA ARG A 170 23.28 -6.42 -13.18
C ARG A 170 23.70 -5.00 -13.59
N SER A 171 23.36 -4.60 -14.81
CA SER A 171 23.55 -3.22 -15.27
C SER A 171 22.56 -2.27 -14.59
N GLU A 172 22.99 -1.01 -14.47
CA GLU A 172 22.12 0.05 -13.98
C GLU A 172 20.98 0.29 -14.97
N ILE A 173 19.75 0.34 -14.45
CA ILE A 173 18.54 0.65 -15.21
C ILE A 173 18.00 1.97 -14.71
N ASN A 174 17.58 2.82 -15.64
CA ASN A 174 16.88 4.04 -15.33
C ASN A 174 15.56 3.75 -14.55
N PRO A 175 15.42 4.19 -13.29
CA PRO A 175 14.22 3.94 -12.48
C PRO A 175 13.00 4.79 -12.84
N THR A 176 13.17 5.86 -13.61
CA THR A 176 12.11 6.86 -13.84
C THR A 176 10.84 6.31 -14.49
N PRO A 177 10.89 5.50 -15.57
CA PRO A 177 9.65 4.97 -16.17
C PRO A 177 8.81 4.17 -15.16
N TYR A 178 9.46 3.38 -14.31
CA TYR A 178 8.81 2.55 -13.29
C TYR A 178 8.26 3.40 -12.14
N ARG A 179 9.04 4.37 -11.67
CA ARG A 179 8.59 5.30 -10.64
C ARG A 179 7.44 6.17 -11.12
N ASN A 180 7.45 6.60 -12.38
CA ASN A 180 6.34 7.34 -12.99
C ASN A 180 5.06 6.51 -13.06
N LEU A 181 5.16 5.21 -13.36
CA LEU A 181 4.00 4.32 -13.30
C LEU A 181 3.42 4.29 -11.88
N LEU A 182 4.26 4.21 -10.85
CA LEU A 182 3.81 4.28 -9.46
C LEU A 182 3.17 5.64 -9.13
N LYS A 183 3.78 6.76 -9.54
CA LYS A 183 3.20 8.12 -9.36
C LYS A 183 1.81 8.24 -10.00
N ILE A 184 1.64 7.73 -11.23
CA ILE A 184 0.36 7.74 -11.94
C ILE A 184 -0.64 6.83 -11.21
N HIS A 185 -0.24 5.62 -10.81
CA HIS A 185 -1.11 4.72 -10.05
C HIS A 185 -1.61 5.38 -8.77
N MET A 186 -0.71 5.93 -7.95
CA MET A 186 -1.09 6.62 -6.71
C MET A 186 -2.02 7.81 -7.01
N SER A 187 -1.76 8.55 -8.09
CA SER A 187 -2.65 9.64 -8.52
C SER A 187 -4.06 9.16 -8.84
N ILE A 188 -4.19 8.03 -9.56
CA ILE A 188 -5.49 7.43 -9.86
C ILE A 188 -6.19 7.00 -8.57
N VAL A 189 -5.50 6.28 -7.68
CA VAL A 189 -6.04 5.78 -6.42
C VAL A 189 -6.62 6.91 -5.56
N TYR A 190 -5.84 7.97 -5.33
CA TYR A 190 -6.31 9.09 -4.52
C TYR A 190 -7.43 9.85 -5.23
N PHE A 191 -7.31 10.09 -6.54
CA PHE A 191 -8.33 10.82 -7.27
C PHE A 191 -9.68 10.11 -7.27
N THR A 192 -9.70 8.81 -7.58
CA THR A 192 -10.96 8.04 -7.62
C THR A 192 -11.57 7.91 -6.23
N SER A 193 -10.75 7.70 -5.20
CA SER A 193 -11.19 7.74 -3.80
C SER A 193 -11.80 9.09 -3.42
N GLY A 194 -11.16 10.20 -3.81
CA GLY A 194 -11.64 11.55 -3.52
C GLY A 194 -12.97 11.86 -4.23
N ILE A 195 -13.10 11.42 -5.48
CA ILE A 195 -14.34 11.57 -6.26
C ILE A 195 -15.48 10.77 -5.61
N ASP A 196 -15.25 9.52 -5.24
CA ASP A 196 -16.24 8.70 -4.54
C ASP A 196 -16.71 9.36 -3.24
N LYS A 197 -15.78 9.85 -2.43
CA LYS A 197 -16.09 10.62 -1.21
C LYS A 197 -16.84 11.92 -1.50
N SER A 198 -16.53 12.60 -2.59
CA SER A 198 -17.18 13.86 -2.97
C SER A 198 -18.67 13.68 -3.32
N PHE A 199 -19.09 12.50 -3.76
CA PHE A 199 -20.51 12.20 -3.99
C PHE A 199 -21.27 11.85 -2.70
N GLY A 200 -20.56 11.48 -1.62
CA GLY A 200 -21.18 11.17 -0.33
C GLY A 200 -21.45 12.43 0.50
N ILE A 201 -22.73 12.79 0.68
CA ILE A 201 -23.14 13.96 1.48
C ILE A 201 -22.56 13.96 2.91
N ASN A 202 -22.37 12.78 3.48
CA ASN A 202 -21.84 12.57 4.83
C ASN A 202 -20.37 13.03 4.98
N TRP A 203 -19.61 13.18 3.89
CA TRP A 203 -18.26 13.73 3.94
C TRP A 203 -18.27 15.25 4.04
N TRP A 204 -19.29 15.89 3.46
CA TRP A 204 -19.46 17.35 3.46
C TRP A 204 -20.02 17.91 4.76
N ASN A 205 -20.66 17.08 5.60
CA ASN A 205 -21.18 17.47 6.91
C ASN A 205 -20.35 16.90 8.08
N GLY A 206 -19.28 16.14 7.80
CA GLY A 206 -18.40 15.51 8.81
C GLY A 206 -18.90 14.19 9.40
N GLU A 207 -20.09 13.74 9.03
CA GLU A 207 -20.71 12.52 9.56
C GLU A 207 -19.92 11.26 9.21
N SER A 208 -19.27 11.19 8.04
CA SER A 208 -18.41 10.07 7.66
C SER A 208 -17.23 9.90 8.63
N VAL A 209 -16.60 11.02 9.02
CA VAL A 209 -15.50 11.01 9.99
C VAL A 209 -16.00 10.60 11.37
N TRP A 210 -17.14 11.17 11.79
CA TRP A 210 -17.78 10.82 13.06
C TRP A 210 -18.15 9.34 13.15
N LYS A 211 -18.73 8.76 12.08
CA LYS A 211 -19.07 7.34 12.00
C LYS A 211 -17.82 6.47 12.05
N ALA A 212 -16.77 6.83 11.32
CA ALA A 212 -15.55 6.04 11.26
C ALA A 212 -14.89 5.88 12.64
N ILE A 213 -14.75 6.97 13.40
CA ILE A 213 -14.11 6.93 14.72
C ILE A 213 -14.94 6.22 15.80
N HIS A 214 -16.26 6.13 15.62
CA HIS A 214 -17.17 5.43 16.54
C HIS A 214 -17.54 4.01 16.10
N LEU A 215 -17.01 3.53 14.97
CA LEU A 215 -17.33 2.20 14.46
C LEU A 215 -16.71 1.13 15.37
N PRO A 216 -17.50 0.19 15.93
CA PRO A 216 -16.97 -0.88 16.76
C PRO A 216 -15.91 -1.69 16.00
N GLY A 217 -14.77 -1.95 16.66
CA GLY A 217 -13.62 -2.61 16.03
C GLY A 217 -12.50 -1.66 15.56
N PHE A 218 -12.79 -0.37 15.36
CA PHE A 218 -11.79 0.65 14.99
C PHE A 218 -11.52 1.67 16.10
N LYS A 219 -11.96 1.40 17.33
CA LYS A 219 -11.67 2.26 18.48
C LYS A 219 -10.15 2.34 18.67
N SER A 220 -9.61 3.55 18.70
CA SER A 220 -8.18 3.81 18.92
C SER A 220 -7.67 3.23 20.24
N ASN A 221 -6.42 2.73 20.22
CA ASN A 221 -5.67 2.33 21.42
C ASN A 221 -4.87 3.49 22.03
N ILE A 222 -4.86 4.65 21.36
CA ILE A 222 -4.05 5.82 21.72
C ILE A 222 -4.94 6.96 22.22
N ILE A 223 -6.13 7.10 21.62
CA ILE A 223 -7.10 8.14 21.95
C ILE A 223 -8.18 7.53 22.84
N ASP A 224 -8.17 7.88 24.13
CA ASP A 224 -9.07 7.30 25.12
C ASP A 224 -10.54 7.72 24.93
N ASN A 225 -10.77 8.94 24.44
CA ASN A 225 -12.11 9.47 24.15
C ASN A 225 -12.10 10.47 22.99
N TYR A 226 -13.27 10.63 22.37
CA TYR A 226 -13.50 11.55 21.26
C TYR A 226 -14.29 12.80 21.67
N ASN A 227 -14.26 13.16 22.96
CA ASN A 227 -15.06 14.27 23.50
C ASN A 227 -14.77 15.61 22.81
N LEU A 228 -13.54 15.79 22.32
CA LEU A 228 -13.15 16.96 21.52
C LEU A 228 -14.02 17.13 20.27
N PHE A 229 -14.39 16.03 19.61
CA PHE A 229 -15.24 16.08 18.42
C PHE A 229 -16.70 16.43 18.76
N ALA A 230 -17.16 16.08 19.97
CA ALA A 230 -18.47 16.48 20.47
C ALA A 230 -18.48 17.97 20.88
N GLN A 231 -17.39 18.47 21.47
CA GLN A 231 -17.23 19.88 21.85
C GLN A 231 -17.02 20.79 20.64
N TYR A 232 -16.34 20.30 19.60
CA TYR A 232 -16.06 21.03 18.38
C TYR A 232 -16.52 20.24 17.14
N PRO A 233 -17.83 20.25 16.82
CA PRO A 233 -18.39 19.55 15.64
C PRO A 233 -17.87 20.08 14.29
N SER A 234 -17.16 21.22 14.28
CA SER A 234 -16.45 21.71 13.11
C SER A 234 -15.21 20.88 12.76
N LEU A 235 -14.66 20.08 13.70
CA LEU A 235 -13.47 19.25 13.45
C LEU A 235 -13.74 18.06 12.51
N PRO A 236 -14.77 17.20 12.74
CA PRO A 236 -15.11 16.14 11.78
C PRO A 236 -15.45 16.71 10.40
N LEU A 237 -16.12 17.87 10.36
CA LEU A 237 -16.43 18.60 9.13
C LEU A 237 -15.15 19.00 8.37
N LEU A 238 -14.21 19.65 9.07
CA LEU A 238 -12.93 20.07 8.50
C LEU A 238 -12.13 18.88 7.98
N PHE A 239 -12.11 17.77 8.72
CA PHE A 239 -11.41 16.55 8.30
C PHE A 239 -12.09 15.86 7.11
N GLY A 240 -13.42 15.85 7.05
CA GLY A 240 -14.18 15.30 5.94
C GLY A 240 -13.93 16.07 4.64
N ILE A 241 -14.14 17.39 4.67
CA ILE A 241 -13.88 18.27 3.51
C ILE A 241 -12.39 18.28 3.16
N GLY A 242 -11.51 18.34 4.17
CA GLY A 242 -10.06 18.29 3.98
C GLY A 242 -9.61 17.01 3.27
N THR A 243 -10.18 15.86 3.63
CA THR A 243 -9.92 14.58 2.96
C THR A 243 -10.32 14.65 1.48
N ILE A 244 -11.52 15.14 1.16
CA ILE A 244 -11.97 15.30 -0.23
C ILE A 244 -11.00 16.20 -1.01
N ILE A 245 -10.64 17.36 -0.45
CA ILE A 245 -9.72 18.30 -1.10
C ILE A 245 -8.38 17.62 -1.35
N ILE A 246 -7.78 17.00 -0.33
CA ILE A 246 -6.48 16.32 -0.43
C ILE A 246 -6.52 15.25 -1.53
N GLU A 247 -7.56 14.43 -1.58
CA GLU A 247 -7.64 13.29 -2.49
C GLU A 247 -7.99 13.70 -3.93
N VAL A 248 -8.98 14.58 -4.13
CA VAL A 248 -9.41 15.04 -5.47
C VAL A 248 -8.32 15.87 -6.15
N PHE A 249 -7.64 16.76 -5.43
CA PHE A 249 -6.57 17.57 -6.02
C PHE A 249 -5.22 16.87 -6.03
N TYR A 250 -5.12 15.63 -5.52
CA TYR A 250 -3.86 14.87 -5.44
C TYR A 250 -3.09 14.82 -6.76
N PRO A 251 -3.68 14.43 -7.93
CA PRO A 251 -2.91 14.33 -9.17
C PRO A 251 -2.30 15.66 -9.59
N LEU A 252 -3.07 16.74 -9.48
CA LEU A 252 -2.65 18.09 -9.86
C LEU A 252 -1.59 18.60 -8.88
N ALA A 253 -1.85 18.54 -7.58
CA ALA A 253 -0.96 19.05 -6.54
C ALA A 253 0.38 18.29 -6.49
N MET A 254 0.38 16.99 -6.76
CA MET A 254 1.61 16.19 -6.85
C MET A 254 2.40 16.43 -8.14
N ALA A 255 1.72 16.77 -9.24
CA ALA A 255 2.35 17.11 -10.50
C ALA A 255 3.21 18.39 -10.38
N PHE A 256 2.69 19.42 -9.71
CA PHE A 256 3.38 20.69 -9.54
C PHE A 256 4.45 20.62 -8.44
N ARG A 257 5.72 20.91 -8.79
CA ARG A 257 6.86 20.84 -7.86
C ARG A 257 6.69 21.72 -6.61
N LYS A 258 6.05 22.88 -6.74
CA LYS A 258 5.86 23.84 -5.63
C LYS A 258 4.88 23.32 -4.57
N THR A 259 3.86 22.58 -4.97
CA THR A 259 2.80 22.08 -4.07
C THR A 259 3.08 20.66 -3.58
N ARG A 260 3.91 19.89 -4.30
CA ARG A 260 4.18 18.48 -4.02
C ARG A 260 4.55 18.19 -2.57
N MET A 261 5.48 18.95 -1.99
CA MET A 261 5.94 18.68 -0.62
C MET A 261 4.81 18.90 0.39
N LEU A 262 4.07 20.00 0.25
CA LEU A 262 2.91 20.27 1.09
C LEU A 262 1.86 19.15 0.96
N TRP A 263 1.57 18.72 -0.27
CA TRP A 263 0.57 17.67 -0.50
C TRP A 263 1.01 16.29 0.00
N LEU A 264 2.29 15.98 -0.10
CA LEU A 264 2.89 14.78 0.47
C LEU A 264 2.75 14.79 1.99
N LEU A 265 3.06 15.92 2.65
CA LEU A 265 2.87 16.06 4.09
C LEU A 265 1.39 15.92 4.48
N LEU A 266 0.48 16.59 3.78
CA LEU A 266 -0.97 16.46 4.03
C LEU A 266 -1.47 15.02 3.87
N THR A 267 -1.01 14.32 2.83
CA THR A 267 -1.37 12.91 2.59
C THR A 267 -0.81 12.00 3.68
N ILE A 268 0.44 12.22 4.11
CA ILE A 268 1.05 11.48 5.22
C ILE A 268 0.28 11.76 6.52
N SER A 269 -0.04 13.03 6.81
CA SER A 269 -0.83 13.42 7.97
C SER A 269 -2.21 12.78 7.99
N LEU A 270 -2.86 12.65 6.83
CA LEU A 270 -4.13 11.93 6.69
C LEU A 270 -3.97 10.46 7.13
N HIS A 271 -2.95 9.76 6.63
CA HIS A 271 -2.71 8.36 7.00
C HIS A 271 -2.25 8.17 8.44
N VAL A 272 -1.46 9.10 8.97
CA VAL A 272 -1.15 9.15 10.40
C VAL A 272 -2.43 9.33 11.22
N GLY A 273 -3.34 10.20 10.79
CA GLY A 273 -4.66 10.36 11.39
C GLY A 273 -5.41 9.03 11.43
N ILE A 274 -5.49 8.31 10.31
CA ILE A 274 -6.10 6.97 10.23
C ILE A 274 -5.45 5.98 11.21
N ILE A 275 -4.13 5.96 11.31
CA ILE A 275 -3.41 5.09 12.26
C ILE A 275 -3.82 5.44 13.70
N LEU A 276 -3.79 6.72 14.05
CA LEU A 276 -4.05 7.19 15.41
C LEU A 276 -5.51 7.08 15.82
N SER A 277 -6.46 7.33 14.91
CA SER A 277 -7.89 7.34 15.25
C SER A 277 -8.62 6.04 14.97
N LEU A 278 -8.16 5.22 14.01
CA LEU A 278 -8.87 4.01 13.57
C LEU A 278 -8.11 2.71 13.87
N ASN A 279 -6.91 2.76 14.47
CA ASN A 279 -6.03 1.59 14.67
C ASN A 279 -5.69 0.83 13.38
N LEU A 280 -5.81 1.47 12.22
CA LEU A 280 -5.49 0.86 10.93
C LEU A 280 -4.00 0.99 10.61
N TYR A 281 -3.16 0.45 11.50
CA TYR A 281 -1.69 0.63 11.50
C TYR A 281 -1.06 0.27 10.14
N PHE A 282 -1.35 -0.93 9.63
CA PHE A 282 -0.71 -1.43 8.43
C PHE A 282 -1.25 -0.79 7.15
N PHE A 283 -2.53 -0.44 7.11
CA PHE A 283 -3.09 0.31 5.98
C PHE A 283 -2.42 1.68 5.86
N GLY A 284 -2.44 2.47 6.94
CA GLY A 284 -1.83 3.80 6.93
C GLY A 284 -0.32 3.74 6.65
N LEU A 285 0.41 2.80 7.27
CA LEU A 285 1.84 2.63 7.05
C LEU A 285 2.16 2.31 5.58
N LEU A 286 1.43 1.37 4.97
CA LEU A 286 1.67 1.01 3.56
C LEU A 286 1.39 2.20 2.63
N MET A 287 0.30 2.92 2.87
CA MET A 287 -0.03 4.10 2.07
C MET A 287 1.03 5.21 2.20
N ILE A 288 1.60 5.39 3.39
CA ILE A 288 2.75 6.30 3.60
C ILE A 288 3.96 5.82 2.79
N LEU A 289 4.34 4.54 2.90
CA LEU A 289 5.49 3.97 2.18
C LEU A 289 5.35 4.11 0.66
N LEU A 290 4.15 3.87 0.11
CA LEU A 290 3.88 4.01 -1.33
C LEU A 290 3.98 5.47 -1.79
N ASN A 291 3.48 6.42 -1.00
CA ASN A 291 3.63 7.85 -1.30
C ASN A 291 5.10 8.29 -1.26
N LEU A 292 5.84 7.87 -0.24
CA LEU A 292 7.27 8.17 -0.13
C LEU A 292 8.03 7.58 -1.32
N ALA A 293 7.80 6.32 -1.67
CA ALA A 293 8.44 5.70 -2.83
C ALA A 293 8.14 6.45 -4.15
N ALA A 294 6.90 6.89 -4.32
CA ALA A 294 6.47 7.59 -5.52
C ALA A 294 7.03 9.02 -5.64
N PHE A 295 7.12 9.77 -4.52
CA PHE A 295 7.32 11.23 -4.57
C PHE A 295 8.51 11.77 -3.76
N LEU A 296 9.07 11.01 -2.82
CA LEU A 296 10.27 11.43 -2.07
C LEU A 296 11.52 11.32 -2.94
N THR A 297 12.26 12.42 -3.10
CA THR A 297 13.57 12.42 -3.77
C THR A 297 14.59 11.70 -2.89
N LEU A 298 15.22 10.64 -3.42
CA LEU A 298 16.15 9.78 -2.67
C LEU A 298 17.54 9.85 -3.30
N LYS A 299 18.30 10.89 -2.97
CA LYS A 299 19.62 11.17 -3.53
C LYS A 299 20.64 10.08 -3.15
N ASP A 300 21.50 9.70 -4.09
CA ASP A 300 22.69 8.88 -3.86
C ASP A 300 23.91 9.81 -3.85
N ASP A 301 24.43 10.16 -2.68
CA ASP A 301 25.53 11.14 -2.54
C ASP A 301 26.89 10.61 -3.06
N LYS A 302 26.95 9.37 -3.57
CA LYS A 302 28.21 8.72 -3.97
C LYS A 302 28.75 9.10 -5.37
N HIS A 303 28.10 10.01 -6.11
CA HIS A 303 28.51 10.38 -7.48
C HIS A 303 28.58 11.89 -7.76
N ASP A 304 28.75 12.72 -6.73
CA ASP A 304 28.95 14.18 -6.86
C ASP A 304 30.42 14.61 -6.62
N VAL A 305 31.39 13.71 -6.84
CA VAL A 305 32.83 14.03 -6.87
C VAL A 305 33.43 13.57 -8.19
#